data_AF-A0A1A6HNR4-F1
#
_entry.id   AF-A0A1A6HNR4-F1
#
_cell.length_a   1.000
_cell.length_b   1.000
_cell.length_c   1.000
_cell.angle_alpha   90.00
_cell.angle_beta   90.00
_cell.angle_gamma   90.00
#
_symmetry.space_group_name_H-M   'P 1'
#
loop_
_entity.id
_entity.type
_entity.pdbx_description
1 polymer ?
#
loop_
_entity_poly.entity_id
_entity_poly.type
_entity_poly.pdbx_seq_one_letter_code
_entity_poly.pdbx_strand_id
1 'polypeptide(L)'
;MNNSSSAAEYYKEVLKQDNTHMEAIACIGSNHFYSDQPEARALLQTASSLAPHMYEPHFNFATVSDKIGDLQRSYVAARKSEEAFPEHVDTQHLIKQLKQHFAML
;
A
#
# COMPACT_ATOMS: atom_id res chain seq x y z
N MET A 1 -20.21 11.87 15.45
CA MET A 1 -18.86 11.99 16.03
C MET A 1 -17.94 11.08 15.23
N ASN A 2 -17.16 11.63 14.30
CA ASN A 2 -16.11 10.89 13.59
C ASN A 2 -14.93 11.83 13.43
N ASN A 3 -14.31 12.19 14.56
CA ASN A 3 -13.23 13.18 14.60
C ASN A 3 -11.86 12.49 14.53
N SER A 4 -11.72 11.54 13.60
CA SER A 4 -10.43 10.95 13.26
C SER A 4 -9.75 11.86 12.23
N SER A 5 -9.48 13.10 12.63
CA SER A 5 -8.57 13.98 11.90
C SER A 5 -7.25 13.23 11.79
N SER A 6 -6.87 12.81 10.58
CA SER A 6 -5.64 12.04 10.34
C SER A 6 -4.47 12.67 11.09
N ALA A 7 -3.62 11.88 11.74
CA ALA A 7 -2.45 12.37 12.47
C ALA A 7 -1.61 13.37 11.64
N ALA A 8 -1.57 13.17 10.32
CA ALA A 8 -0.98 14.09 9.35
C ALA A 8 -1.51 15.53 9.40
N GLU A 9 -2.80 15.76 9.63
CA GLU A 9 -3.36 17.11 9.74
C GLU A 9 -2.90 17.81 11.01
N TYR A 10 -2.80 17.09 12.13
CA TYR A 10 -2.23 17.65 13.36
C TYR A 10 -0.75 18.00 13.20
N TYR A 11 0.04 17.13 12.56
CA TYR A 11 1.44 17.43 12.28
C TYR A 11 1.59 18.63 11.33
N LYS A 12 0.66 18.84 10.39
CA LYS A 12 0.65 20.05 9.53
C LYS A 12 0.42 21.32 10.36
N GLU A 13 -0.48 21.29 11.34
CA GLU A 13 -0.68 22.43 12.25
C GLU A 13 0.56 22.69 13.12
N VAL A 14 1.26 21.65 13.57
CA VAL A 14 2.54 21.79 14.28
C VAL A 14 3.58 22.49 13.41
N LEU A 15 3.71 22.10 12.13
CA LEU A 15 4.64 22.74 11.20
C LEU A 15 4.30 24.19 10.85
N LYS A 16 3.03 24.61 10.99
CA LYS A 16 2.65 26.03 10.86
C LYS A 16 3.16 26.88 12.04
N GLN A 17 3.34 26.28 13.21
CA GLN A 17 3.83 26.96 14.42
C GLN A 17 5.35 26.86 14.54
N ASP A 18 5.92 25.70 14.22
CA ASP A 18 7.36 25.43 14.18
C ASP A 18 7.70 24.60 12.94
N ASN A 19 8.18 25.28 11.90
CA ASN A 19 8.53 24.65 10.63
C ASN A 19 9.81 23.79 10.69
N THR A 20 10.51 23.77 11.82
CA THR A 20 11.70 22.93 12.06
C THR A 20 11.41 21.73 12.97
N HIS A 21 10.14 21.50 13.33
CA HIS A 21 9.75 20.45 14.25
C HIS A 21 10.02 19.04 13.68
N MET A 22 11.12 18.43 14.10
CA MET A 22 11.66 17.17 13.56
C MET A 22 10.65 16.02 13.54
N GLU A 23 9.86 15.84 14.61
CA GLU A 23 8.91 14.73 14.69
C GLU A 23 7.74 14.90 13.69
N ALA A 24 7.23 16.12 13.53
CA ALA A 24 6.17 16.41 12.55
C ALA A 24 6.68 16.24 11.12
N ILE A 25 7.92 16.68 10.83
CA ILE A 25 8.57 16.45 9.54
C ILE A 25 8.70 14.95 9.27
N ALA A 26 9.19 14.17 10.24
CA ALA A 26 9.36 12.73 10.12
C ALA A 26 8.01 12.03 9.90
N CYS A 27 6.98 12.36 10.70
CA CYS A 27 5.66 11.76 10.59
C CYS A 27 4.96 12.10 9.26
N ILE A 28 5.06 13.34 8.77
CA ILE A 28 4.52 13.71 7.46
C ILE A 28 5.30 13.03 6.33
N GLY A 29 6.63 12.97 6.43
CA GLY A 29 7.48 12.28 5.46
C GLY A 29 7.17 10.78 5.37
N SER A 30 7.03 10.11 6.51
CA SER A 30 6.59 8.72 6.57
C SER A 30 5.19 8.56 5.98
N ASN A 31 4.24 9.45 6.33
CA ASN A 31 2.90 9.38 5.76
C ASN A 31 2.92 9.57 4.24
N HIS A 32 3.71 10.50 3.68
CA HIS A 32 3.85 10.63 2.23
C HIS A 32 4.46 9.38 1.59
N PHE A 33 5.50 8.82 2.21
CA PHE A 33 6.16 7.60 1.71
C PHE A 33 5.21 6.40 1.65
N TYR A 34 4.35 6.23 2.66
CA TYR A 34 3.43 5.11 2.76
C TYR A 34 2.05 5.35 2.13
N SER A 35 1.61 6.60 1.95
CA SER A 35 0.24 6.90 1.49
C SER A 35 0.17 7.51 0.09
N ASP A 36 1.27 8.04 -0.44
CA ASP A 36 1.25 9.03 -1.53
C ASP A 36 2.07 8.62 -2.76
N GLN A 37 1.93 7.36 -3.19
CA GLN A 37 2.34 6.93 -4.54
C GLN A 37 1.14 6.58 -5.45
N PRO A 38 0.16 7.49 -5.63
CA PRO A 38 -1.01 7.21 -6.45
C PRO A 38 -0.66 6.95 -7.91
N GLU A 39 0.40 7.57 -8.45
CA GLU A 39 0.85 7.41 -9.82
C GLU A 39 1.41 6.01 -10.07
N ALA A 40 2.29 5.52 -9.20
CA ALA A 40 2.85 4.18 -9.32
C ALA A 40 1.74 3.12 -9.27
N ARG A 41 0.78 3.28 -8.35
CA ARG A 41 -0.38 2.39 -8.26
C ARG A 41 -1.25 2.43 -9.51
N ALA A 42 -1.52 3.61 -10.06
CA ALA A 42 -2.31 3.76 -11.28
C ALA A 42 -1.63 3.15 -12.51
N LEU A 43 -0.31 3.32 -12.63
CA LEU A 43 0.49 2.69 -13.69
C LEU A 43 0.47 1.16 -13.58
N LEU A 44 0.65 0.62 -12.38
CA LEU A 44 0.59 -0.83 -12.14
C LEU A 44 -0.81 -1.41 -12.38
N GLN A 45 -1.87 -0.66 -12.04
CA GLN A 45 -3.24 -1.05 -12.36
C GLN A 45 -3.49 -1.08 -13.88
N THR A 46 -2.93 -0.11 -14.60
CA THR A 46 -3.03 -0.08 -16.06
C THR A 46 -2.23 -1.23 -16.67
N ALA A 47 -0.99 -1.45 -16.21
CA ALA A 47 -0.14 -2.54 -16.66
C ALA A 47 -0.78 -3.91 -16.44
N SER A 48 -1.37 -4.15 -15.26
CA SER A 48 -2.07 -5.40 -14.94
C SER A 48 -3.33 -5.62 -15.79
N SER A 49 -3.96 -4.54 -16.26
CA SER A 49 -5.10 -4.61 -17.20
C SER A 49 -4.65 -4.90 -18.64
N LEU A 50 -3.50 -4.37 -19.06
CA LEU A 50 -2.94 -4.57 -20.41
C LEU A 50 -2.25 -5.93 -20.57
N ALA A 51 -1.65 -6.45 -19.50
CA ALA A 51 -0.90 -7.71 -19.50
C ALA A 51 -1.42 -8.66 -18.41
N PRO A 52 -2.66 -9.19 -18.54
CA PRO A 52 -3.26 -10.02 -17.50
C PRO A 52 -2.53 -11.35 -17.26
N HIS A 53 -1.76 -11.81 -18.25
CA HIS A 53 -0.97 -13.04 -18.20
C HIS A 53 0.41 -12.86 -17.56
N MET A 54 0.86 -11.62 -17.31
CA MET A 54 2.12 -11.35 -16.61
C MET A 54 1.87 -11.18 -15.13
N TYR A 55 2.62 -11.88 -14.29
CA TYR A 55 2.42 -11.86 -12.85
C TYR A 55 2.99 -10.58 -12.22
N GLU A 56 4.07 -10.02 -12.79
CA GLU A 56 4.82 -8.88 -12.27
C GLU A 56 3.95 -7.64 -11.98
N PRO A 57 3.10 -7.15 -12.90
CA PRO A 57 2.25 -5.99 -12.61
C PRO A 57 1.22 -6.28 -11.52
N HIS A 58 0.69 -7.50 -11.43
CA HIS A 58 -0.22 -7.89 -10.35
C HIS A 58 0.51 -7.96 -9.01
N PHE A 59 1.70 -8.57 -8.98
CA PHE A 59 2.53 -8.65 -7.77
C PHE A 59 2.94 -7.27 -7.27
N ASN A 60 3.46 -6.42 -8.14
CA ASN A 60 3.89 -5.08 -7.77
C ASN A 60 2.70 -4.24 -7.28
N PHE A 61 1.53 -4.35 -7.92
CA PHE A 61 0.32 -3.67 -7.44
C PHE A 61 -0.11 -4.20 -6.06
N ALA A 62 0.01 -5.50 -5.82
CA ALA A 62 -0.27 -6.10 -4.53
C ALA A 62 0.66 -5.55 -3.43
N THR A 63 1.98 -5.53 -3.67
CA THR A 63 2.97 -4.99 -2.72
C THR A 63 2.75 -3.52 -2.41
N VAL A 64 2.44 -2.69 -3.42
CA VAL A 64 2.11 -1.27 -3.19
C VAL A 64 0.82 -1.15 -2.37
N SER A 65 -0.20 -1.95 -2.68
CA SER A 65 -1.47 -1.94 -1.93
C SER A 65 -1.29 -2.39 -0.48
N ASP A 66 -0.42 -3.37 -0.23
CA ASP A 66 -0.07 -3.84 1.12
C ASP A 66 0.61 -2.74 1.95
N LYS A 67 1.61 -2.07 1.37
CA LYS A 67 2.37 -0.99 2.03
C LYS A 67 1.50 0.20 2.45
N ILE A 68 0.41 0.45 1.73
CA ILE A 68 -0.53 1.55 2.02
C ILE A 68 -1.70 1.10 2.92
N GLY A 69 -1.72 -0.17 3.35
CA GLY A 69 -2.77 -0.75 4.20
C GLY A 69 -4.05 -1.16 3.48
N ASP A 70 -4.08 -1.13 2.15
CA ASP A 70 -5.22 -1.62 1.35
C ASP A 70 -5.15 -3.15 1.18
N LEU A 71 -5.32 -3.87 2.31
CA LEU A 71 -5.12 -5.32 2.40
C LEU A 71 -6.05 -6.10 1.47
N GLN A 72 -7.28 -5.62 1.26
CA GLN A 72 -8.25 -6.25 0.38
C GLN A 72 -7.78 -6.22 -1.08
N ARG A 73 -7.36 -5.04 -1.58
CA ARG A 73 -6.85 -4.94 -2.95
C ARG A 73 -5.51 -5.65 -3.11
N SER A 74 -4.66 -5.61 -2.09
CA SER A 74 -3.42 -6.39 -2.04
C SER A 74 -3.70 -7.88 -2.28
N TYR A 75 -4.65 -8.45 -1.54
CA TYR A 75 -5.01 -9.86 -1.66
C TYR A 75 -5.54 -10.24 -3.05
N VAL A 76 -6.47 -9.43 -3.60
CA VAL A 76 -7.04 -9.68 -4.93
C VAL A 76 -5.97 -9.66 -6.02
N ALA A 77 -5.03 -8.71 -5.96
CA ALA A 77 -3.96 -8.63 -6.94
C ALA A 77 -2.92 -9.76 -6.74
N ALA A 78 -2.58 -10.11 -5.50
CA ALA A 78 -1.70 -11.23 -5.21
C ALA A 78 -2.28 -12.56 -5.74
N ARG A 79 -3.60 -12.76 -5.64
CA ARG A 79 -4.28 -13.93 -6.23
C ARG A 79 -4.17 -13.98 -7.76
N LYS A 80 -4.28 -12.84 -8.45
CA LYS A 80 -4.06 -12.78 -9.90
C LYS A 80 -2.59 -13.04 -10.28
N SER A 81 -1.66 -12.55 -9.47
CA SER A 81 -0.23 -12.88 -9.61
C SER A 81 0.01 -14.38 -9.48
N GLU A 82 -0.62 -15.03 -8.50
CA GLU A 82 -0.54 -16.48 -8.29
C GLU A 82 -1.16 -17.26 -9.45
N GLU A 83 -2.29 -16.80 -10.00
CA GLU A 83 -2.90 -17.42 -11.18
C GLU A 83 -1.99 -17.34 -12.42
N ALA A 84 -1.27 -16.23 -12.59
CA ALA A 84 -0.32 -16.03 -13.68
C ALA A 84 1.01 -16.78 -13.48
N PHE A 85 1.51 -16.87 -12.25
CA PHE A 85 2.73 -17.59 -11.90
C PHE A 85 2.63 -18.28 -10.52
N PRO A 86 2.10 -19.52 -10.47
CA PRO A 86 1.85 -20.23 -9.21
C PRO A 86 3.10 -20.50 -8.35
N GLU A 87 4.26 -20.65 -8.98
CA GLU A 87 5.53 -20.97 -8.31
C GLU A 87 6.25 -19.72 -7.77
N HIS A 88 5.66 -18.52 -7.94
CA HIS A 88 6.26 -17.28 -7.46
C HIS A 88 6.26 -17.20 -5.93
N VAL A 89 7.41 -17.48 -5.32
CA VAL A 89 7.60 -17.58 -3.86
C VAL A 89 7.15 -16.32 -3.12
N ASP A 90 7.47 -15.14 -3.63
CA ASP A 90 7.13 -13.88 -2.96
C ASP A 90 5.62 -13.61 -2.96
N THR A 91 4.91 -14.00 -4.03
CA THR A 91 3.44 -13.96 -4.06
C THR A 91 2.85 -14.91 -3.02
N GLN A 92 3.39 -16.12 -2.90
CA GLN A 92 2.91 -17.08 -1.90
C GLN A 92 3.14 -16.59 -0.47
N HIS A 93 4.28 -15.96 -0.22
CA HIS A 93 4.58 -15.35 1.07
C HIS A 93 3.59 -14.23 1.42
N LEU A 94 3.35 -13.31 0.47
CA LEU A 94 2.41 -12.20 0.65
C LEU A 94 0.99 -12.70 0.92
N ILE A 95 0.50 -13.67 0.15
CA ILE A 95 -0.84 -14.28 0.37
C ILE A 95 -0.95 -14.88 1.77
N LYS A 96 0.10 -15.57 2.24
CA LYS A 96 0.13 -16.16 3.58
C LYS A 96 0.05 -15.09 4.66
N GLN A 97 0.81 -14.00 4.53
CA GLN A 97 0.78 -12.88 5.47
C GLN A 97 -0.59 -12.21 5.52
N LEU A 98 -1.20 -11.95 4.36
CA LEU A 98 -2.53 -11.35 4.26
C LEU A 98 -3.61 -12.23 4.90
N LYS A 99 -3.55 -13.55 4.67
CA LYS A 99 -4.47 -14.51 5.30
C LYS A 99 -4.32 -14.54 6.82
N GLN A 100 -3.09 -14.44 7.34
CA GLN A 100 -2.85 -14.33 8.77
C GLN A 100 -3.45 -13.04 9.34
N HIS A 101 -3.25 -11.90 8.66
CA HIS A 101 -3.86 -10.63 9.03
C HIS A 101 -5.39 -10.71 9.10
N PHE A 102 -6.04 -11.30 8.09
CA PHE A 102 -7.49 -11.45 8.09
C PHE A 102 -8.02 -12.39 9.17
N ALA A 103 -7.23 -13.36 9.61
CA ALA A 103 -7.63 -14.28 10.68
C ALA A 103 -7.50 -13.68 12.09
N MET A 104 -6.82 -12.54 12.24
CA MET A 104 -6.64 -11.84 13.52
C MET A 104 -7.68 -10.73 13.77
N LEU A 105 -8.56 -10.45 12.80
CA LEU A 105 -9.66 -9.49 12.87
C LEU A 105 -10.97 -10.17 13.27
#